data_AF-A0A7C8K9L4-F1
#
_entry.id   AF-A0A7C8K9L4-F1
#
_cell.length_a   1.000
_cell.length_b   1.000
_cell.length_c   1.000
_cell.angle_alpha   90.00
_cell.angle_beta   90.00
_cell.angle_gamma   90.00
#
_symmetry.space_group_name_H-M   'P 1'
#
loop_
_entity.id
_entity.type
_entity.pdbx_description
1 polymer ?
#
loop_
_entity_poly.entity_id
_entity_poly.type
_entity_poly.pdbx_seq_one_letter_code
_entity_poly.pdbx_strand_id
1 'polypeptide(L)'
;MKRFLKSVTGSSLFDDDESRTEDVVYVQQGAKTYTINFPKGEVDTKTTVKDLRISVLDALGLSHEHSIKLLFSGSHLKDDAALLKDFKVKHGAKILCMASKSKLAPPPSASGSAGSSSRNTPEPPKKKIIPPMEKIELVRKHITGTVLPLVEAFEANPPEDEAKRRDEHHRLSETVLGEMLKLDSVDVDGDDGAEVRKKRKVMVKELHAILERLDKVDKPV
;
A
#
# COMPACT_ATOMS: atom_id res chain seq x y z
N MET A 1 -21.33 -20.55 14.60
CA MET A 1 -22.14 -19.48 15.24
C MET A 1 -21.27 -18.24 15.44
N LYS A 2 -21.67 -17.14 14.79
CA LYS A 2 -21.39 -15.71 15.08
C LYS A 2 -19.93 -15.23 15.10
N ARG A 3 -19.54 -14.74 13.92
CA ARG A 3 -18.57 -13.66 13.67
C ARG A 3 -18.73 -12.50 14.66
N PHE A 4 -17.62 -11.94 15.13
CA PHE A 4 -17.56 -10.52 15.50
C PHE A 4 -16.29 -9.90 14.89
N LEU A 5 -16.46 -9.40 13.67
CA LEU A 5 -15.64 -8.32 13.16
C LEU A 5 -15.99 -7.08 13.99
N LYS A 6 -15.02 -6.51 14.72
CA LYS A 6 -15.12 -5.12 15.18
C LYS A 6 -14.48 -4.24 14.13
N SER A 7 -15.31 -3.85 13.16
CA SER A 7 -15.19 -2.55 12.51
C SER A 7 -15.20 -1.49 13.61
N VAL A 8 -14.19 -0.64 13.62
CA VAL A 8 -14.23 0.65 14.30
C VAL A 8 -13.84 1.74 13.31
N THR A 9 -14.67 1.88 12.28
CA THR A 9 -14.89 3.19 11.66
C THR A 9 -16.10 3.81 12.33
N GLY A 10 -15.90 4.90 13.06
CA GLY A 10 -17.01 5.67 13.62
C GLY A 10 -16.64 6.48 14.85
N SER A 11 -16.03 7.65 14.63
CA SER A 11 -16.34 8.91 15.33
C SER A 11 -16.60 8.86 16.85
N SER A 12 -15.64 9.33 17.63
CA SER A 12 -15.91 10.04 18.89
C SER A 12 -15.09 11.33 18.82
N LEU A 13 -15.71 12.41 18.33
CA LEU A 13 -16.32 13.48 19.12
C LEU A 13 -15.32 14.11 20.10
N PHE A 14 -14.90 15.33 19.76
CA PHE A 14 -14.54 16.44 20.65
C PHE A 14 -14.41 16.07 22.12
N ASP A 15 -13.18 15.76 22.51
CA ASP A 15 -12.79 15.75 23.90
C ASP A 15 -11.59 16.68 23.96
N ASP A 16 -11.85 17.99 24.01
CA ASP A 16 -10.90 18.99 24.49
C ASP A 16 -10.82 18.81 26.01
N ASP A 17 -10.17 17.72 26.43
CA ASP A 17 -9.94 17.40 27.82
C ASP A 17 -8.90 18.38 28.38
N GLU A 18 -9.39 19.41 29.06
CA GLU A 18 -8.59 20.48 29.65
C GLU A 18 -7.56 19.95 30.69
N SER A 19 -7.71 18.69 31.13
CA SER A 19 -6.78 17.97 32.01
C SER A 19 -5.60 17.25 31.34
N ARG A 20 -5.46 17.25 30.01
CA ARG A 20 -4.30 16.62 29.36
C ARG A 20 -3.02 17.39 29.69
N THR A 21 -2.01 16.74 30.27
CA THR A 21 -0.68 17.33 30.53
C THR A 21 0.36 16.94 29.48
N GLU A 22 0.05 15.98 28.61
CA GLU A 22 0.97 15.44 27.61
C GLU A 22 0.20 15.05 26.33
N ASP A 23 0.82 15.31 25.18
CA ASP A 23 0.36 14.85 23.88
C ASP A 23 1.06 13.55 23.51
N VAL A 24 0.29 12.51 23.19
CA VAL A 24 0.86 11.19 22.86
C VAL A 24 0.67 10.91 21.38
N VAL A 25 1.71 10.44 20.70
CA VAL A 25 1.67 10.06 19.27
C VAL A 25 2.19 8.64 19.13
N TYR A 26 1.42 7.79 18.45
CA TYR A 26 1.77 6.39 18.21
C TYR A 26 2.43 6.23 16.85
N VAL A 27 3.64 5.71 16.82
CA VAL A 27 4.44 5.54 15.61
C VAL A 27 4.59 4.07 15.30
N GLN A 28 3.86 3.60 14.30
CA GLN A 28 3.89 2.22 13.86
C GLN A 28 4.98 2.02 12.80
N GLN A 29 5.95 1.16 13.06
CA GLN A 29 6.98 0.74 12.12
C GLN A 29 6.86 -0.76 11.85
N GLY A 30 6.29 -1.12 10.71
CA GLY A 30 6.00 -2.52 10.38
C GLY A 30 5.08 -3.17 11.42
N ALA A 31 5.61 -4.17 12.13
CA ALA A 31 4.89 -4.88 13.20
C ALA A 31 5.09 -4.25 14.60
N LYS A 32 5.98 -3.26 14.75
CA LYS A 32 6.29 -2.62 16.04
C LYS A 32 5.58 -1.27 16.14
N THR A 33 5.13 -0.89 17.33
CA THR A 33 4.55 0.42 17.60
C THR A 33 5.33 1.08 18.73
N TYR A 34 5.78 2.30 18.48
CA TYR A 34 6.51 3.15 19.42
C TYR A 34 5.61 4.28 19.88
N THR A 35 5.77 4.72 21.11
CA THR A 35 4.96 5.80 21.68
C THR A 35 5.86 7.00 21.89
N ILE A 36 5.53 8.12 21.25
CA ILE A 36 6.25 9.39 21.40
C ILE A 36 5.39 10.30 22.26
N ASN A 37 5.95 10.73 23.38
CA ASN A 37 5.34 11.68 24.30
C ASN A 37 5.88 13.08 24.02
N PHE A 38 4.96 14.01 23.86
CA PHE A 38 5.22 15.42 23.70
C PHE A 38 4.59 16.17 24.88
N PRO A 39 5.17 17.29 25.32
CA PRO A 39 4.56 18.14 26.32
C PRO A 39 3.26 18.78 25.81
N LYS A 40 2.32 19.08 26.73
CA LYS A 40 0.99 19.61 26.41
C LYS A 40 1.01 20.75 25.39
N GLY A 41 0.24 20.59 24.32
CA GLY A 41 -0.02 21.62 23.32
C GLY A 41 1.09 21.79 22.32
N GLU A 42 2.25 21.14 22.49
CA GLU A 42 3.39 21.28 21.58
C GLU A 42 3.02 20.74 20.18
N VAL A 43 2.33 19.59 20.12
CA VAL A 43 1.90 18.92 18.87
C VAL A 43 0.98 19.80 18.01
N ASP A 44 0.12 20.61 18.62
CA ASP A 44 -0.79 21.50 17.89
C ASP A 44 -0.20 22.91 17.65
N THR A 45 0.65 23.40 18.57
CA THR A 45 1.08 24.80 18.56
C THR A 45 2.41 25.06 17.84
N LYS A 46 3.42 24.19 17.99
CA LYS A 46 4.80 24.51 17.55
C LYS A 46 5.63 23.32 17.04
N THR A 47 5.19 22.09 17.26
CA THR A 47 5.94 20.91 16.77
C THR A 47 5.86 20.83 15.25
N THR A 48 7.03 20.77 14.63
CA THR A 48 7.18 20.57 13.19
C THR A 48 7.39 19.10 12.88
N VAL A 49 7.19 18.72 11.61
CA VAL A 49 7.50 17.37 11.14
C VAL A 49 8.96 17.01 11.41
N LYS A 50 9.89 17.97 11.36
CA LYS A 50 11.30 17.75 11.71
C LYS A 50 11.47 17.25 13.15
N ASP A 51 10.79 17.88 14.11
CA ASP A 51 10.91 17.53 15.53
C ASP A 51 10.31 16.14 15.83
N LEU A 52 9.15 15.87 15.24
CA LEU A 52 8.56 14.53 15.23
C LEU A 52 9.51 13.51 14.59
N ARG A 53 10.13 13.86 13.47
CA ARG A 53 11.06 12.98 12.75
C ARG A 53 12.28 12.65 13.59
N ILE A 54 12.85 13.62 14.31
CA ILE A 54 13.96 13.42 15.25
C ILE A 54 13.51 12.51 16.40
N SER A 55 12.36 12.79 17.02
CA SER A 55 11.83 11.98 18.11
C SER A 55 11.55 10.54 17.69
N VAL A 56 11.07 10.33 16.46
CA VAL A 56 10.89 9.00 15.87
C VAL A 56 12.23 8.31 15.62
N LEU A 57 13.22 9.03 15.09
CA LEU A 57 14.55 8.47 14.85
C LEU A 57 15.20 8.03 16.16
N ASP A 58 15.13 8.86 17.20
CA ASP A 58 15.63 8.55 18.55
C ASP A 58 14.93 7.32 19.14
N ALA A 59 13.59 7.29 19.12
CA ALA A 59 12.81 6.15 19.61
C ALA A 59 13.07 4.84 18.85
N LEU A 60 13.43 4.93 17.56
CA LEU A 60 13.82 3.77 16.74
C LEU A 60 15.33 3.44 16.84
N GLY A 61 16.13 4.27 17.50
CA GLY A 61 17.59 4.14 17.58
C GLY A 61 18.28 4.29 16.22
N LEU A 62 17.72 5.11 15.32
CA LEU A 62 18.23 5.35 13.98
C LEU A 62 18.88 6.74 13.88
N SER A 63 20.08 6.82 13.32
CA SER A 63 20.72 8.10 12.99
C SER A 63 19.93 8.91 11.96
N HIS A 64 20.09 10.24 11.97
CA HIS A 64 19.52 11.18 10.99
C HIS A 64 19.92 10.89 9.52
N GLU A 65 20.91 10.03 9.31
CA GLU A 65 21.34 9.53 8.01
C GLU A 65 20.37 8.49 7.41
N HIS A 66 19.49 7.89 8.23
CA HIS A 66 18.48 6.97 7.75
C HIS A 66 17.31 7.71 7.10
N SER A 67 17.02 7.34 5.85
CA SER A 67 15.82 7.78 5.15
C SER A 67 14.58 7.10 5.76
N ILE A 68 13.95 7.75 6.73
CA ILE A 68 12.63 7.37 7.24
C ILE A 68 11.51 8.10 6.48
N LYS A 69 10.38 7.43 6.27
CA LYS A 69 9.18 8.02 5.65
C LYS A 69 8.05 7.96 6.66
N LEU A 70 7.52 9.12 7.03
CA LEU A 70 6.40 9.25 7.95
C LEU A 70 5.11 9.45 7.14
N LEU A 71 4.08 8.69 7.48
CA LEU A 71 2.75 8.75 6.88
C LEU A 71 1.71 8.97 7.97
N PHE A 72 0.83 9.96 7.80
CA PHE A 72 -0.28 10.23 8.71
C PHE A 72 -1.57 10.40 7.93
N SER A 73 -2.61 9.63 8.27
CA SER A 73 -3.92 9.68 7.60
C SER A 73 -3.89 9.59 6.06
N GLY A 74 -2.90 8.88 5.49
CA GLY A 74 -2.69 8.77 4.04
C GLY A 74 -1.82 9.87 3.42
N SER A 75 -1.47 10.92 4.18
CA SER A 75 -0.58 12.01 3.78
C SER A 75 0.87 11.72 4.17
N HIS A 76 1.80 11.94 3.24
CA HIS A 76 3.22 11.80 3.51
C HIS A 76 3.79 13.08 4.15
N LEU A 77 4.28 12.96 5.38
CA LEU A 77 4.97 14.02 6.13
C LEU A 77 6.41 14.12 5.61
N LYS A 78 6.59 14.72 4.43
CA LYS A 78 7.91 14.94 3.80
C LYS A 78 8.49 16.32 4.05
N ASP A 79 7.65 17.25 4.49
CA ASP A 79 8.03 18.64 4.63
C ASP A 79 8.43 18.88 6.07
N ASP A 80 9.73 18.98 6.32
CA ASP A 80 10.32 19.13 7.65
C ASP A 80 9.95 20.47 8.31
N ALA A 81 9.60 21.49 7.51
CA ALA A 81 9.21 22.81 7.99
C ALA A 81 7.71 22.91 8.31
N ALA A 82 6.90 22.00 7.78
CA ALA A 82 5.47 22.00 8.00
C ALA A 82 5.10 21.63 9.44
N LEU A 83 4.06 22.28 9.94
CA LEU A 83 3.51 22.06 11.27
C LEU A 83 2.63 20.81 11.27
N LEU A 84 2.68 20.05 12.36
CA LEU A 84 1.83 18.87 12.57
C LEU A 84 0.33 19.20 12.47
N LYS A 85 -0.05 20.42 12.89
CA LYS A 85 -1.40 20.97 12.77
C LYS A 85 -1.92 20.99 11.32
N ASP A 86 -1.08 21.31 10.34
CA ASP A 86 -1.47 21.39 8.93
C ASP A 86 -1.92 20.02 8.40
N PHE A 87 -1.26 18.97 8.88
CA PHE A 87 -1.60 17.58 8.59
C PHE A 87 -2.71 17.02 9.46
N LYS A 88 -3.33 17.83 10.34
CA LYS A 88 -4.32 17.43 11.34
C LYS A 88 -3.82 16.34 12.29
N VAL A 89 -2.50 16.30 12.55
CA VAL A 89 -1.92 15.44 13.57
C VAL A 89 -2.32 16.01 14.94
N LYS A 90 -2.85 15.17 15.81
CA LYS A 90 -3.35 15.54 17.14
C LYS A 90 -2.87 14.54 18.20
N HIS A 91 -3.18 14.81 19.47
CA HIS A 91 -3.08 13.81 20.53
C HIS A 91 -3.74 12.47 20.10
N GLY A 92 -3.07 11.36 20.38
CA GLY A 92 -3.48 10.01 20.01
C GLY A 92 -3.25 9.67 18.53
N ALA A 93 -2.62 10.55 17.74
CA ALA A 93 -2.38 10.31 16.32
C ALA A 93 -1.55 9.05 16.09
N LYS A 94 -1.98 8.23 15.12
CA LYS A 94 -1.20 7.08 14.65
C LYS A 94 -0.47 7.41 13.36
N ILE A 95 0.86 7.45 13.45
CA ILE A 95 1.77 7.75 12.36
C ILE A 95 2.45 6.44 11.92
N LEU A 96 2.46 6.17 10.63
CA LEU A 96 3.19 5.03 10.06
C LEU A 96 4.61 5.48 9.68
N CYS A 97 5.61 4.87 10.29
CA CYS A 97 7.02 5.09 9.97
C CYS A 97 7.56 3.93 9.12
N MET A 98 8.09 4.23 7.94
CA MET A 98 8.83 3.31 7.11
C MET A 98 10.31 3.71 7.10
N ALA A 99 11.14 2.98 7.84
CA ALA A 99 12.58 3.17 7.83
C ALA A 99 13.21 2.26 6.77
N SER A 100 13.97 2.84 5.82
CA SER A 100 14.86 2.09 4.94
C SER A 100 16.31 2.26 5.39
N LYS A 101 17.05 1.15 5.55
CA LYS A 101 18.51 1.20 5.68
C LYS A 101 19.09 1.59 4.32
N SER A 102 19.33 2.87 4.08
CA SER A 102 20.21 3.30 3.00
C SER A 102 21.62 2.83 3.33
N LYS A 103 22.09 1.79 2.63
CA LYS A 103 23.50 1.44 2.56
C LYS A 103 24.23 2.67 2.01
N LEU A 104 25.08 3.28 2.83
CA LEU A 104 25.97 4.37 2.45
C LEU A 104 26.72 3.95 1.17
N ALA A 105 26.51 4.67 0.07
CA ALA A 105 27.37 4.57 -1.10
C ALA A 105 28.49 5.61 -0.91
N PRO A 106 29.78 5.22 -1.06
CA PRO A 106 30.90 6.15 -0.94
C PRO A 106 30.89 7.19 -2.08
N PRO A 107 31.56 8.35 -1.90
CA PRO A 107 31.48 9.50 -2.80
C PRO A 107 32.07 9.21 -4.20
N PRO A 108 31.63 9.92 -5.25
CA PRO A 108 32.05 9.69 -6.62
C PRO A 108 33.46 10.22 -6.88
N SER A 109 34.44 9.33 -7.05
CA SER A 109 35.71 9.68 -7.71
C SER A 109 35.47 9.85 -9.21
N ALA A 110 35.80 11.04 -9.71
CA ALA A 110 35.77 11.41 -11.10
C ALA A 110 36.84 10.69 -11.94
N SER A 111 36.50 10.44 -13.22
CA SER A 111 37.32 10.17 -14.42
C SER A 111 36.73 8.98 -15.19
N GLY A 112 36.35 9.01 -16.45
CA GLY A 112 36.43 9.98 -17.53
C GLY A 112 36.11 9.25 -18.85
N SER A 113 35.43 9.93 -19.77
CA SER A 113 35.32 9.70 -21.22
C SER A 113 34.69 8.42 -21.80
N ALA A 114 33.50 8.57 -22.40
CA ALA A 114 33.29 8.61 -23.86
C ALA A 114 31.92 8.02 -24.25
N GLY A 115 31.14 8.77 -25.04
CA GLY A 115 30.09 8.21 -25.89
C GLY A 115 28.70 8.79 -25.72
N SER A 116 28.36 9.76 -26.58
CA SER A 116 27.07 9.96 -27.25
C SER A 116 25.75 9.88 -26.46
N SER A 117 25.01 11.00 -26.51
CA SER A 117 23.53 11.08 -26.54
C SER A 117 22.76 10.68 -25.27
N SER A 118 22.44 11.68 -24.44
CA SER A 118 21.06 12.03 -24.07
C SER A 118 21.09 13.04 -22.92
N ARG A 119 20.34 14.13 -23.08
CA ARG A 119 20.17 15.18 -22.08
C ARG A 119 19.30 14.65 -20.94
N ASN A 120 19.91 13.99 -19.97
CA ASN A 120 19.25 13.57 -18.73
C ASN A 120 19.40 14.66 -17.66
N THR A 121 18.40 15.52 -17.55
CA THR A 121 18.15 16.32 -16.34
C THR A 121 17.55 15.40 -15.25
N PRO A 122 18.08 15.36 -14.02
CA PRO A 122 17.47 14.62 -12.92
C PRO A 122 16.27 15.41 -12.38
N GLU A 123 15.07 15.05 -12.85
CA GLU A 123 13.79 15.54 -12.35
C GLU A 123 13.46 14.86 -10.98
N PRO A 124 12.78 15.55 -10.04
CA PRO A 124 12.51 15.07 -8.67
C PRO A 124 11.79 13.71 -8.61
N PRO A 125 11.84 12.98 -7.47
CA PRO A 125 11.30 11.63 -7.37
C PRO A 125 9.78 11.65 -7.51
N LYS A 126 9.29 11.34 -8.72
CA LYS A 126 7.87 11.13 -9.01
C LYS A 126 7.37 10.03 -8.07
N LYS A 127 6.34 10.34 -7.29
CA LYS A 127 5.51 9.34 -6.58
C LYS A 127 5.30 8.18 -7.55
N LYS A 128 5.57 6.94 -7.15
CA LYS A 128 5.40 5.76 -8.01
C LYS A 128 3.91 5.60 -8.37
N ILE A 129 3.43 6.39 -9.34
CA ILE A 129 2.19 6.12 -10.05
C ILE A 129 2.54 4.87 -10.82
N ILE A 130 2.04 3.72 -10.36
CA ILE A 130 2.21 2.46 -11.09
C ILE A 130 1.58 2.69 -12.46
N PRO A 131 2.38 2.67 -13.55
CA PRO A 131 1.87 2.93 -14.88
C PRO A 131 0.73 1.95 -15.18
N PRO A 132 -0.28 2.37 -15.96
CA PRO A 132 -1.44 1.53 -16.28
C PRO A 132 -1.09 0.12 -16.74
N MET A 133 -0.03 0.00 -17.55
CA MET A 133 0.47 -1.29 -18.01
C MET A 133 0.99 -2.17 -16.85
N GLU A 134 1.73 -1.60 -15.90
CA GLU A 134 2.27 -2.35 -14.75
C GLU A 134 1.15 -2.81 -13.79
N LYS A 135 0.04 -2.07 -13.70
CA LYS A 135 -1.16 -2.54 -12.97
C LYS A 135 -1.72 -3.82 -13.60
N ILE A 136 -1.83 -3.87 -14.93
CA ILE A 136 -2.30 -5.05 -15.65
C ILE A 136 -1.33 -6.22 -15.45
N GLU A 137 -0.02 -5.97 -15.50
CA GLU A 137 0.99 -7.00 -15.26
C GLU A 137 0.99 -7.55 -13.83
N LEU A 138 0.67 -6.70 -12.83
CA LEU A 138 0.51 -7.13 -11.44
C LEU A 138 -0.69 -8.08 -11.28
N VAL A 139 -1.83 -7.74 -11.91
CA VAL A 139 -3.00 -8.63 -11.94
C VAL A 139 -2.64 -9.96 -12.60
N ARG A 140 -2.00 -9.93 -13.77
CA ARG A 140 -1.54 -11.14 -14.47
C ARG A 140 -0.66 -12.01 -13.57
N LYS A 141 0.30 -11.40 -12.88
CA LYS A 141 1.21 -12.12 -11.98
C LYS A 141 0.47 -12.80 -10.83
N HIS A 142 -0.54 -12.14 -10.24
CA HIS A 142 -1.34 -12.74 -9.18
C HIS A 142 -2.18 -13.91 -9.69
N ILE A 143 -2.82 -13.74 -10.86
CA ILE A 143 -3.63 -14.78 -11.48
C ILE A 143 -2.78 -16.01 -11.80
N THR A 144 -1.65 -15.84 -12.50
CA THR A 144 -0.78 -16.97 -12.85
C THR A 144 -0.07 -17.59 -11.65
N GLY A 145 0.35 -16.78 -10.68
CA GLY A 145 1.15 -17.26 -9.55
C GLY A 145 0.33 -17.79 -8.37
N THR A 146 -0.94 -17.44 -8.26
CA THR A 146 -1.76 -17.77 -7.09
C THR A 146 -3.08 -18.40 -7.47
N VAL A 147 -3.84 -17.80 -8.39
CA VAL A 147 -5.21 -18.26 -8.66
C VAL A 147 -5.24 -19.48 -9.57
N LEU A 148 -4.50 -19.47 -10.68
CA LEU A 148 -4.48 -20.58 -11.64
C LEU A 148 -4.07 -21.92 -11.01
N PRO A 149 -3.02 -22.03 -10.18
CA PRO A 149 -2.68 -23.28 -9.51
C PRO A 149 -3.80 -23.81 -8.59
N LEU A 150 -4.56 -22.91 -7.96
CA LEU A 150 -5.69 -23.31 -7.12
C LEU A 150 -6.88 -23.80 -7.95
N VAL A 151 -7.14 -23.15 -9.09
CA VAL A 151 -8.17 -23.58 -10.05
C VAL A 151 -7.82 -24.96 -10.61
N GLU A 152 -6.56 -25.19 -11.00
CA GLU A 152 -6.10 -26.49 -11.50
C GLU A 152 -6.18 -27.58 -10.41
N ALA A 153 -5.84 -27.26 -9.16
CA ALA A 153 -6.00 -28.19 -8.05
C ALA A 153 -7.47 -28.54 -7.79
N PHE A 154 -8.37 -27.55 -7.88
CA PHE A 154 -9.81 -27.73 -7.73
C PHE A 154 -10.41 -28.57 -8.86
N GLU A 155 -9.97 -28.38 -10.11
CA GLU A 155 -10.38 -29.20 -11.25
C GLU A 155 -9.86 -30.63 -11.16
N ALA A 156 -8.61 -30.82 -10.73
CA ALA A 156 -7.99 -32.14 -10.64
C ALA A 156 -8.56 -32.98 -9.48
N ASN A 157 -8.92 -32.33 -8.37
CA ASN A 157 -9.44 -32.98 -7.17
C ASN A 157 -10.65 -32.20 -6.61
N PRO A 158 -11.81 -32.23 -7.30
CA PRO A 158 -12.99 -31.55 -6.81
C PRO A 158 -13.45 -32.19 -5.49
N PRO A 159 -13.82 -31.39 -4.46
CA PRO A 159 -14.38 -31.93 -3.23
C PRO A 159 -15.64 -32.77 -3.50
N GLU A 160 -15.69 -34.00 -2.96
CA GLU A 160 -16.89 -34.84 -3.03
C GLU A 160 -18.08 -34.21 -2.30
N ASP A 161 -17.81 -33.54 -1.18
CA ASP A 161 -18.79 -32.78 -0.42
C ASP A 161 -19.22 -31.52 -1.19
N GLU A 162 -20.52 -31.43 -1.48
CA GLU A 162 -21.10 -30.35 -2.27
C GLU A 162 -20.92 -28.97 -1.61
N ALA A 163 -21.01 -28.90 -0.28
CA ALA A 163 -20.83 -27.63 0.42
C ALA A 163 -19.39 -27.14 0.31
N LYS A 164 -18.39 -28.01 0.54
CA LYS A 164 -16.97 -27.69 0.34
C LYS A 164 -16.65 -27.32 -1.10
N ARG A 165 -17.27 -27.98 -2.08
CA ARG A 165 -17.11 -27.65 -3.50
C ARG A 165 -17.62 -26.25 -3.80
N ARG A 166 -18.82 -25.91 -3.34
CA ARG A 166 -19.40 -24.56 -3.48
C ARG A 166 -18.60 -23.49 -2.75
N ASP A 167 -18.10 -23.77 -1.55
CA ASP A 167 -17.26 -22.83 -0.79
C ASP A 167 -15.94 -22.54 -1.53
N GLU A 168 -15.27 -23.56 -2.07
CA GLU A 168 -14.01 -23.38 -2.81
C GLU A 168 -14.26 -22.71 -4.18
N HIS A 169 -15.32 -23.10 -4.89
CA HIS A 169 -15.76 -22.42 -6.12
C HIS A 169 -16.04 -20.94 -5.85
N HIS A 170 -16.82 -20.62 -4.82
CA HIS A 170 -17.19 -19.26 -4.46
C HIS A 170 -15.94 -18.44 -4.14
N ARG A 171 -15.03 -18.98 -3.33
CA ARG A 171 -13.78 -18.31 -2.96
C ARG A 171 -12.89 -18.00 -4.18
N LEU A 172 -12.73 -18.95 -5.09
CA LEU A 172 -11.93 -18.75 -6.31
C LEU A 172 -12.61 -17.75 -7.25
N SER A 173 -13.93 -17.84 -7.41
CA SER A 173 -14.73 -16.92 -8.22
C SER A 173 -14.66 -15.48 -7.69
N GLU A 174 -14.82 -15.28 -6.38
CA GLU A 174 -14.66 -13.96 -5.74
C GLU A 174 -13.26 -13.38 -5.97
N THR A 175 -12.22 -14.22 -5.89
CA THR A 175 -10.84 -13.79 -6.11
C THR A 175 -10.63 -13.32 -7.56
N VAL A 176 -11.11 -14.08 -8.54
CA VAL A 176 -11.03 -13.73 -9.97
C VAL A 176 -11.81 -12.46 -10.28
N LEU A 177 -13.03 -12.31 -9.73
CA LEU A 177 -13.84 -11.10 -9.89
C LEU A 177 -13.18 -9.87 -9.27
N GLY A 178 -12.54 -10.02 -8.12
CA GLY A 178 -11.79 -8.95 -7.47
C GLY A 178 -10.62 -8.42 -8.32
N GLU A 179 -9.90 -9.33 -8.99
CA GLU A 179 -8.85 -8.94 -9.95
C GLU A 179 -9.42 -8.27 -11.20
N MET A 180 -10.59 -8.70 -11.68
CA MET A 180 -11.27 -8.06 -12.81
C MET A 180 -11.61 -6.59 -12.52
N LEU A 181 -12.11 -6.32 -11.31
CA LEU A 181 -12.44 -4.95 -10.87
C LEU A 181 -11.21 -4.03 -10.81
N LYS A 182 -10.02 -4.58 -10.52
CA LYS A 182 -8.75 -3.85 -10.59
C LYS A 182 -8.38 -3.49 -12.02
N LEU A 183 -8.66 -4.36 -12.99
CA LEU A 183 -8.47 -4.09 -14.41
C LEU A 183 -9.40 -2.98 -14.91
N ASP A 184 -10.65 -2.97 -14.48
CA ASP A 184 -11.62 -1.90 -14.85
C ASP A 184 -11.17 -0.52 -14.37
N SER A 185 -10.50 -0.48 -13.22
CA SER A 185 -9.95 0.74 -12.62
C SER A 185 -8.64 1.24 -13.29
N VAL A 186 -8.15 0.58 -14.35
CA VAL A 186 -6.93 0.98 -15.06
C VAL A 186 -7.22 2.14 -16.02
N ASP A 187 -6.47 3.23 -15.83
CA ASP A 187 -6.53 4.43 -16.67
C ASP A 187 -6.00 4.15 -18.09
N VAL A 188 -6.70 4.66 -19.09
CA VAL A 188 -6.47 4.35 -20.52
C VAL A 188 -6.46 5.62 -21.39
N ASP A 189 -6.25 6.79 -20.78
CA ASP A 189 -6.35 8.09 -21.45
C ASP A 189 -4.99 8.67 -21.90
N GLY A 190 -3.88 7.94 -21.67
CA GLY A 190 -2.53 8.35 -22.11
C GLY A 190 -2.15 7.91 -23.52
N ASP A 191 -0.94 8.30 -23.96
CA ASP A 191 -0.38 7.94 -25.29
C ASP A 191 -0.38 6.42 -25.57
N ASP A 192 -0.13 5.59 -24.56
CA ASP A 192 -0.18 4.13 -24.66
C ASP A 192 -1.59 3.54 -24.50
N GLY A 193 -2.62 4.39 -24.43
CA GLY A 193 -4.00 4.00 -24.10
C GLY A 193 -4.58 2.91 -24.99
N ALA A 194 -4.22 2.88 -26.27
CA ALA A 194 -4.63 1.84 -27.20
C ALA A 194 -4.07 0.45 -26.81
N GLU A 195 -2.79 0.35 -26.50
CA GLU A 195 -2.16 -0.91 -26.08
C GLU A 195 -2.60 -1.32 -24.68
N VAL A 196 -2.79 -0.37 -23.76
CA VAL A 196 -3.34 -0.64 -22.42
C VAL A 196 -4.76 -1.20 -22.52
N ARG A 197 -5.64 -0.61 -23.35
CA ARG A 197 -7.00 -1.13 -23.60
C ARG A 197 -6.97 -2.54 -24.19
N LYS A 198 -6.09 -2.79 -25.16
CA LYS A 198 -5.91 -4.10 -25.79
C LYS A 198 -5.45 -5.15 -24.78
N LYS A 199 -4.41 -4.84 -24.00
CA LYS A 199 -3.87 -5.74 -22.96
C LYS A 199 -4.90 -6.01 -21.87
N ARG A 200 -5.60 -4.98 -21.40
CA ARG A 200 -6.72 -5.11 -20.45
C ARG A 200 -7.80 -6.04 -20.99
N LYS A 201 -8.22 -5.87 -22.25
CA LYS A 201 -9.23 -6.71 -22.89
C LYS A 201 -8.80 -8.18 -22.96
N VAL A 202 -7.53 -8.44 -23.26
CA VAL A 202 -6.99 -9.82 -23.27
C VAL A 202 -7.03 -10.42 -21.87
N MET A 203 -6.56 -9.69 -20.85
CA MET A 203 -6.58 -10.18 -19.46
C MET A 203 -8.00 -10.41 -18.94
N VAL A 204 -8.96 -9.51 -19.22
CA VAL A 204 -10.37 -9.70 -18.85
C VAL A 204 -10.95 -10.97 -19.50
N LYS A 205 -10.61 -11.24 -20.76
CA LYS A 205 -11.02 -12.49 -21.42
C LYS A 205 -10.43 -13.73 -20.74
N GLU A 206 -9.16 -13.68 -20.33
CA GLU A 206 -8.54 -14.78 -19.59
C GLU A 206 -9.20 -15.01 -18.24
N LEU A 207 -9.52 -13.95 -17.49
CA LEU A 207 -10.27 -14.05 -16.23
C LEU A 207 -11.65 -14.67 -16.42
N HIS A 208 -12.40 -14.26 -17.45
CA HIS A 208 -13.68 -14.88 -17.79
C HIS A 208 -13.55 -16.36 -18.14
N ALA A 209 -12.50 -16.76 -18.87
CA ALA A 209 -12.25 -18.17 -19.17
C ALA A 209 -11.96 -19.00 -17.90
N ILE A 210 -11.31 -18.40 -16.89
CA ILE A 210 -11.11 -19.04 -15.58
C ILE A 210 -12.44 -19.23 -14.84
N LEU A 211 -13.32 -18.23 -14.84
CA LEU A 211 -14.65 -18.36 -14.25
C LEU A 211 -15.46 -19.48 -14.92
N GLU A 212 -15.43 -19.56 -16.26
CA GLU A 212 -16.13 -20.62 -17.00
C GLU A 212 -15.60 -22.02 -16.66
N ARG A 213 -14.29 -22.13 -16.39
CA ARG A 213 -13.64 -23.36 -15.90
C ARG A 213 -14.16 -23.75 -14.52
N LEU A 214 -14.20 -22.81 -13.58
CA LEU A 214 -14.75 -23.03 -12.23
C LEU A 214 -16.21 -23.48 -12.30
N ASP A 215 -17.05 -22.83 -13.10
CA ASP A 215 -18.46 -23.16 -13.26
C ASP A 215 -18.70 -24.57 -13.84
N LYS A 216 -17.75 -25.12 -14.61
CA LYS A 216 -17.85 -26.50 -15.12
C LYS A 216 -17.68 -27.54 -14.02
N VAL A 217 -16.91 -27.23 -12.97
CA VAL A 217 -16.65 -28.14 -11.84
C VAL A 217 -17.81 -28.13 -10.84
N ASP A 218 -18.46 -26.99 -10.64
CA ASP A 218 -19.58 -26.86 -9.69
C ASP A 218 -20.92 -27.38 -10.23
N LYS A 219 -21.05 -27.53 -11.56
CA LYS A 219 -22.26 -28.13 -12.15
C LYS A 219 -22.45 -29.56 -11.65
N PRO A 220 -23.62 -29.91 -11.08
CA PRO A 220 -23.93 -31.29 -10.78
C PRO A 220 -23.92 -32.08 -12.09
N VAL A 221 -23.14 -33.17 -12.12
CA VAL A 221 -23.13 -34.17 -13.20
C VAL A 221 -24.49 -34.85 -13.26
#